data_AF-A7ISC7-F1
#
_entry.id   AF-A7ISC7-F1
#
_cell.length_a   1.000
_cell.length_b   1.000
_cell.length_c   1.000
_cell.angle_alpha   90.00
_cell.angle_beta   90.00
_cell.angle_gamma   90.00
#
_symmetry.space_group_name_H-M   'P 1'
#
loop_
_entity.id
_entity.type
_entity.pdbx_description
1 polymer ?
#
loop_
_entity_poly.entity_id
_entity_poly.type
_entity_poly.pdbx_seq_one_letter_code
_entity_poly.pdbx_strand_id
1 'polypeptide(L)'
;MTTYTIPKKDYQFLYIYEGTLLNYTLKNDEFHIIVQNVDYPDFPQEIPTPNYPDWVKIKFKQFSYLKFIYGYATKSQDINIDNTLELGELKQDDEILDYGGALELIGGRYDFPTAFRIDIVCREIELEFLDQEGFN
;
A
#
# COMPACT_ATOMS: atom_id res chain seq x y z
N MET A 1 -5.46 -19.05 0.10
CA MET A 1 -4.69 -17.81 0.28
C MET A 1 -3.22 -18.13 0.32
N THR A 2 -2.50 -17.66 -0.70
CA THR A 2 -1.04 -17.81 -0.80
C THR A 2 -0.41 -16.53 -0.27
N THR A 3 0.61 -16.67 0.59
CA THR A 3 1.39 -15.54 1.10
C THR A 3 2.82 -15.58 0.58
N TYR A 4 3.40 -14.41 0.37
CA TYR A 4 4.80 -14.27 -0.04
C TYR A 4 5.49 -13.14 0.71
N THR A 5 6.59 -13.45 1.40
CA THR A 5 7.45 -12.44 2.02
C THR A 5 8.48 -11.96 1.02
N ILE A 6 8.44 -10.66 0.69
CA ILE A 6 9.39 -10.07 -0.25
C ILE A 6 10.78 -10.05 0.41
N PRO A 7 11.86 -10.45 -0.30
CA PRO A 7 13.22 -10.26 0.20
C PRO A 7 13.52 -8.76 0.36
N LYS A 8 14.18 -8.36 1.45
CA LYS A 8 14.44 -6.93 1.75
C LYS A 8 15.07 -6.16 0.57
N LYS A 9 16.01 -6.79 -0.16
CA LYS A 9 16.66 -6.21 -1.34
C LYS A 9 15.70 -5.82 -2.48
N ASP A 10 14.48 -6.38 -2.46
CA ASP A 10 13.48 -6.24 -3.52
C ASP A 10 12.30 -5.35 -3.11
N TYR A 11 12.30 -4.78 -1.90
CA TYR A 11 11.21 -3.91 -1.42
C TYR A 11 10.94 -2.70 -2.32
N GLN A 12 11.99 -2.13 -2.91
CA GLN A 12 11.89 -1.01 -3.84
C GLN A 12 11.22 -1.39 -5.19
N PHE A 13 11.06 -2.68 -5.50
CA PHE A 13 10.45 -3.13 -6.75
C PHE A 13 8.95 -3.44 -6.61
N LEU A 14 8.36 -3.18 -5.44
CA LEU A 14 6.92 -3.20 -5.24
C LEU A 14 6.36 -1.81 -5.57
N TYR A 15 5.53 -1.68 -6.61
CA TYR A 15 4.99 -0.39 -7.04
C TYR A 15 3.46 -0.38 -7.00
N ILE A 16 2.89 0.72 -6.51
CA ILE A 16 1.43 0.89 -6.34
C ILE A 16 0.94 2.17 -7.04
N TYR A 17 1.66 2.66 -8.06
CA TYR A 17 1.50 4.02 -8.61
C TYR A 17 0.09 4.34 -9.12
N GLU A 18 -0.55 3.40 -9.83
CA GLU A 18 -1.95 3.50 -10.28
C GLU A 18 -2.90 2.74 -9.35
N GLY A 19 -2.41 2.44 -8.15
CA GLY A 19 -3.06 1.59 -7.18
C GLY A 19 -4.22 2.27 -6.49
N THR A 20 -5.28 1.49 -6.26
CA THR A 20 -6.42 1.95 -5.45
C THR A 20 -6.32 1.39 -4.06
N LEU A 21 -6.36 2.26 -3.05
CA LEU A 21 -6.52 1.82 -1.67
C LEU A 21 -7.97 1.40 -1.42
N LEU A 22 -8.18 0.12 -1.15
CA LEU A 22 -9.49 -0.45 -0.85
C LEU A 22 -9.77 -0.48 0.66
N ASN A 23 -8.73 -0.74 1.46
CA ASN A 23 -8.83 -0.78 2.92
C ASN A 23 -7.45 -0.59 3.56
N TYR A 24 -7.40 -0.15 4.81
CA TYR A 24 -6.21 -0.21 5.64
C TYR A 24 -6.55 -0.67 7.07
N THR A 25 -5.60 -1.27 7.77
CA THR A 25 -5.75 -1.67 9.15
C THR A 25 -4.43 -1.47 9.90
N LEU A 26 -4.53 -0.99 11.13
CA LEU A 26 -3.39 -0.83 12.04
C LEU A 26 -3.60 -1.75 13.24
N LYS A 27 -2.67 -2.68 13.49
CA LYS A 27 -2.74 -3.61 14.64
C LYS A 27 -1.36 -4.15 15.01
N ASN A 28 -1.02 -4.11 16.30
CA ASN A 28 0.18 -4.78 16.86
C ASN A 28 1.48 -4.49 16.09
N ASP A 29 1.80 -3.21 15.86
CA ASP A 29 2.98 -2.76 15.10
C ASP A 29 3.03 -3.28 13.65
N GLU A 30 1.87 -3.61 13.11
CA GLU A 30 1.67 -3.93 11.70
C GLU A 30 0.71 -2.92 11.07
N PHE A 31 1.07 -2.49 9.87
CA PHE A 31 0.23 -1.68 8.99
C PHE A 31 -0.11 -2.52 7.77
N HIS A 32 -1.40 -2.74 7.54
CA HIS A 32 -1.89 -3.53 6.41
C HIS A 32 -2.67 -2.62 5.48
N ILE A 33 -2.50 -2.82 4.18
CA ILE A 33 -3.34 -2.22 3.15
C ILE A 33 -3.88 -3.31 2.24
N ILE A 34 -5.09 -3.10 1.72
CA ILE A 34 -5.63 -3.87 0.61
C ILE A 34 -5.66 -2.94 -0.59
N VAL A 35 -5.00 -3.33 -1.66
CA VAL A 35 -4.85 -2.54 -2.87
C VAL A 35 -5.08 -3.39 -4.13
N GLN A 36 -5.33 -2.73 -5.25
CA GLN A 36 -5.32 -3.30 -6.60
C GLN A 36 -4.35 -2.50 -7.48
N ASN A 37 -4.02 -2.99 -8.68
CA ASN A 37 -3.10 -2.36 -9.64
C ASN A 37 -1.68 -2.21 -9.06
N VAL A 38 -1.08 -3.37 -8.73
CA VAL A 38 0.25 -3.46 -8.12
C VAL A 38 1.21 -4.15 -9.10
N ASP A 39 2.37 -3.55 -9.28
CA ASP A 39 3.51 -4.20 -9.92
C ASP A 39 4.40 -4.83 -8.84
N TYR A 40 4.78 -6.08 -9.06
CA TYR A 40 5.51 -6.89 -8.08
C TYR A 40 6.98 -7.08 -8.48
N PRO A 41 7.88 -7.35 -7.51
CA PRO A 41 9.19 -7.91 -7.81
C PRO A 41 9.09 -9.28 -8.49
N ASP A 42 10.18 -9.72 -9.13
CA ASP A 42 10.27 -11.07 -9.67
C ASP A 42 10.05 -12.12 -8.57
N PHE A 43 9.09 -13.02 -8.78
CA PHE A 43 8.80 -14.12 -7.86
C PHE A 43 9.58 -15.40 -8.23
N PRO A 44 9.86 -16.27 -7.24
CA PRO A 44 10.28 -17.65 -7.51
C PRO A 44 9.25 -18.37 -8.40
N GLN A 45 9.72 -19.32 -9.22
CA GLN A 45 8.87 -20.04 -10.18
C GLN A 45 7.69 -20.79 -9.53
N GLU A 46 7.77 -21.12 -8.24
CA GLU A 46 6.71 -21.83 -7.53
C GLU A 46 5.54 -20.93 -7.11
N ILE A 47 5.69 -19.60 -7.18
CA ILE A 47 4.66 -18.66 -6.75
C ILE A 47 3.97 -18.07 -7.99
N PRO A 48 2.65 -18.29 -8.16
CA PRO A 48 1.93 -17.66 -9.24
C PRO A 48 1.90 -16.15 -9.03
N THR A 49 2.36 -15.39 -10.03
CA THR A 49 2.25 -13.93 -10.03
C THR A 49 0.79 -13.54 -10.20
N PRO A 50 0.22 -12.72 -9.29
CA PRO A 50 -1.11 -12.16 -9.47
C PRO A 50 -1.16 -11.31 -10.73
N ASN A 51 -2.34 -11.19 -11.34
CA ASN A 51 -2.53 -10.22 -12.40
C ASN A 51 -2.54 -8.81 -11.81
N TYR A 52 -2.18 -7.83 -12.64
CA TYR A 52 -2.16 -6.42 -12.26
C TYR A 52 -3.44 -5.93 -11.53
N PRO A 53 -4.67 -6.22 -12.00
CA PRO A 53 -5.90 -5.75 -11.33
C PRO A 53 -6.33 -6.60 -10.13
N ASP A 54 -5.61 -7.68 -9.80
CA ASP A 54 -5.99 -8.55 -8.70
C ASP A 54 -5.81 -7.82 -7.35
N TRP A 55 -6.65 -8.19 -6.38
CA TRP A 55 -6.55 -7.61 -5.04
C TRP A 55 -5.44 -8.28 -4.26
N VAL A 56 -4.58 -7.46 -3.68
CA VAL A 56 -3.51 -7.91 -2.81
C VAL A 56 -3.58 -7.19 -1.48
N LYS A 57 -3.41 -7.96 -0.41
CA LYS A 57 -3.16 -7.41 0.92
C LYS A 57 -1.65 -7.34 1.13
N ILE A 58 -1.15 -6.12 1.36
CA ILE A 58 0.25 -5.86 1.68
C ILE A 58 0.32 -5.61 3.19
N LYS A 59 1.18 -6.36 3.88
CA LYS A 59 1.40 -6.26 5.32
C LYS A 59 2.81 -5.77 5.57
N PHE A 60 2.92 -4.57 6.11
CA PHE A 60 4.15 -4.03 6.65
C PHE A 60 4.23 -4.41 8.12
N LYS A 61 5.07 -5.39 8.46
CA LYS A 61 5.16 -5.92 9.82
C LYS A 61 6.36 -5.31 10.56
N GLN A 62 6.17 -5.15 11.87
CA GLN A 62 7.20 -4.63 12.77
C GLN A 62 7.70 -3.26 12.28
N PHE A 63 6.78 -2.35 11.97
CA PHE A 63 7.17 -1.00 11.54
C PHE A 63 7.70 -0.21 12.74
N SER A 64 8.76 0.56 12.53
CA SER A 64 9.32 1.49 13.53
C SER A 64 8.93 2.94 13.26
N TYR A 65 8.53 3.24 12.03
CA TYR A 65 8.01 4.52 11.61
C TYR A 65 6.97 4.31 10.51
N LEU A 66 5.86 5.05 10.58
CA LEU A 66 4.82 5.12 9.57
C LEU A 66 4.35 6.56 9.44
N LYS A 67 4.35 7.08 8.21
CA LYS A 67 3.58 8.25 7.83
C LYS A 67 2.67 7.89 6.68
N PHE A 68 1.38 7.78 7.00
CA PHE A 68 0.34 7.45 6.06
C PHE A 68 -0.51 8.68 5.78
N ILE A 69 -0.49 9.13 4.54
CA ILE A 69 -1.27 10.25 4.04
C ILE A 69 -2.32 9.69 3.09
N TYR A 70 -3.58 10.05 3.27
CA TYR A 70 -4.63 9.69 2.34
C TYR A 70 -5.64 10.82 2.19
N GLY A 71 -6.09 11.01 0.96
CA GLY A 71 -6.88 12.17 0.58
C GLY A 71 -7.87 11.89 -0.54
N TYR A 72 -8.83 12.81 -0.62
CA TYR A 72 -9.87 12.84 -1.64
C TYR A 72 -9.35 13.66 -2.82
N ALA A 73 -9.21 13.06 -4.01
CA ALA A 73 -8.87 13.86 -5.19
C ALA A 73 -10.15 14.54 -5.69
N THR A 74 -10.66 15.62 -5.08
CA THR A 74 -11.93 16.23 -5.50
C THR A 74 -11.79 17.10 -6.77
N LYS A 75 -12.92 17.36 -7.48
CA LYS A 75 -12.97 18.24 -8.67
C LYS A 75 -12.65 19.71 -8.37
N SER A 76 -12.94 20.15 -7.15
CA SER A 76 -12.52 21.43 -6.60
C SER A 76 -11.05 21.32 -6.24
N GLN A 77 -10.27 22.37 -6.52
CA GLN A 77 -8.83 22.46 -6.24
C GLN A 77 -8.48 22.47 -4.74
N ASP A 78 -9.18 21.70 -3.91
CA ASP A 78 -8.77 21.41 -2.55
C ASP A 78 -7.73 20.30 -2.58
N ILE A 79 -6.51 20.74 -2.87
CA ILE A 79 -5.24 20.01 -2.81
C ILE A 79 -4.88 19.65 -1.35
N ASN A 80 -5.80 19.79 -0.38
CA ASN A 80 -5.46 19.96 1.04
C ASN A 80 -6.30 19.15 2.05
N ILE A 81 -7.06 18.14 1.63
CA ILE A 81 -7.67 17.20 2.60
C ILE A 81 -6.75 15.99 2.73
N ASP A 82 -5.67 16.20 3.45
CA ASP A 82 -4.69 15.17 3.78
C ASP A 82 -4.98 14.65 5.19
N ASN A 83 -5.63 13.49 5.29
CA ASN A 83 -5.63 12.76 6.53
C ASN A 83 -4.23 12.19 6.72
N THR A 84 -3.53 12.64 7.75
CA THR A 84 -2.19 12.16 8.08
C THR A 84 -2.26 11.35 9.37
N LEU A 85 -1.82 10.10 9.29
CA LEU A 85 -1.52 9.25 10.44
C LEU A 85 0.00 9.06 10.49
N GLU A 86 0.62 9.60 11.53
CA GLU A 86 2.06 9.50 11.75
C GLU A 86 2.35 8.81 13.09
N LEU A 87 3.16 7.76 13.07
CA LEU A 87 3.47 6.91 14.23
C LEU A 87 4.95 6.52 14.23
N GLY A 88 5.53 6.44 15.43
CA GLY A 88 6.94 6.11 15.61
C GLY A 88 7.87 7.30 15.36
N GLU A 89 9.17 7.03 15.26
CA GLU A 89 10.21 8.05 15.07
C GLU A 89 11.27 7.55 14.10
N LEU A 90 11.72 8.42 13.19
CA LEU A 90 12.83 8.16 12.27
C LEU A 90 14.17 8.23 12.98
N LYS A 91 15.04 7.25 12.72
CA LYS A 91 16.44 7.23 13.15
C LYS A 91 17.35 7.61 11.99
N GLN A 92 18.57 8.02 12.34
CA GLN A 92 19.56 8.56 11.37
C GLN A 92 19.87 7.60 10.20
N ASP A 93 19.85 6.29 10.44
CA ASP A 93 20.21 5.27 9.45
C ASP A 93 18.99 4.48 8.93
N ASP A 94 17.77 4.98 9.18
CA ASP A 94 16.57 4.31 8.71
C ASP A 94 16.44 4.42 7.19
N GLU A 95 16.14 3.29 6.56
CA GLU A 95 15.81 3.20 5.14
C GLU A 95 14.29 3.34 5.01
N ILE A 96 13.85 4.49 4.51
CA ILE A 96 12.43 4.78 4.29
C ILE A 96 12.02 4.21 2.95
N LEU A 97 10.96 3.41 2.96
CA LEU A 97 10.25 2.96 1.78
C LEU A 97 9.07 3.90 1.53
N ASP A 98 8.90 4.34 0.29
CA ASP A 98 7.79 5.21 -0.13
C ASP A 98 6.90 4.44 -1.11
N TYR A 99 5.62 4.34 -0.77
CA TYR A 99 4.60 3.71 -1.61
C TYR A 99 3.40 4.63 -1.71
N GLY A 100 2.77 4.67 -2.87
CA GLY A 100 1.57 5.46 -3.03
C GLY A 100 0.89 5.16 -4.34
N GLY A 101 -0.39 5.48 -4.39
CA GLY A 101 -1.23 5.28 -5.56
C GLY A 101 -2.29 6.35 -5.66
N ALA A 102 -2.70 6.66 -6.89
CA ALA A 102 -3.77 7.61 -7.15
C ALA A 102 -4.73 7.16 -8.26
N LEU A 103 -6.04 7.33 -8.03
CA LEU A 103 -7.11 7.27 -9.03
C LEU A 103 -7.72 8.66 -9.24
N GLU A 104 -6.95 9.59 -9.82
CA GLU A 104 -7.33 11.00 -9.96
C GLU A 104 -8.71 11.22 -10.62
N LEU A 105 -9.05 10.42 -11.64
CA LEU A 105 -10.30 10.56 -12.41
C LEU A 105 -11.56 10.20 -11.61
N ILE A 106 -11.48 9.22 -10.70
CA ILE A 106 -12.64 8.72 -9.94
C ILE A 106 -12.87 9.58 -8.70
N GLY A 107 -11.79 10.00 -8.03
CA GLY A 107 -11.90 10.86 -6.84
C GLY A 107 -12.65 12.14 -7.16
N GLY A 108 -12.35 12.72 -8.33
CA GLY A 108 -12.89 14.03 -8.69
C GLY A 108 -14.40 13.98 -8.92
N ARG A 109 -14.92 12.82 -9.28
CA ARG A 109 -16.33 12.63 -9.60
C ARG A 109 -17.17 12.28 -8.38
N TYR A 110 -16.59 11.63 -7.37
CA TYR A 110 -17.38 10.95 -6.33
C TYR A 110 -16.95 11.22 -4.88
N ASP A 111 -15.90 12.02 -4.64
CA ASP A 111 -15.43 12.33 -3.28
C ASP A 111 -15.06 11.06 -2.48
N PHE A 112 -14.34 10.14 -3.14
CA PHE A 112 -13.72 8.97 -2.51
C PHE A 112 -12.23 9.22 -2.26
N PRO A 113 -11.63 8.62 -1.21
CA PRO A 113 -10.19 8.68 -1.00
C PRO A 113 -9.53 7.93 -2.14
N THR A 114 -8.99 8.68 -3.11
CA THR A 114 -8.42 8.11 -4.32
C THR A 114 -6.92 8.28 -4.38
N ALA A 115 -6.32 9.03 -3.46
CA ALA A 115 -4.88 9.18 -3.39
C ALA A 115 -4.39 8.77 -2.00
N PHE A 116 -3.27 8.07 -1.96
CA PHE A 116 -2.58 7.77 -0.72
C PHE A 116 -1.08 7.70 -0.93
N ARG A 117 -0.35 7.99 0.14
CA ARG A 117 1.10 7.89 0.25
C ARG A 117 1.48 7.30 1.61
N ILE A 118 2.50 6.46 1.61
CA ILE A 118 3.00 5.72 2.75
C ILE A 118 4.51 5.90 2.75
N ASP A 119 5.04 6.67 3.69
CA ASP A 119 6.45 6.59 4.05
C ASP A 119 6.55 5.62 5.24
N ILE A 120 7.32 4.54 5.12
CA ILE A 120 7.38 3.48 6.14
C ILE A 120 8.78 2.91 6.32
N VAL A 121 9.12 2.61 7.58
CA VAL A 121 10.28 1.80 7.95
C VAL A 121 9.77 0.53 8.62
N CYS A 122 9.99 -0.63 7.99
CA CYS A 122 9.53 -1.92 8.50
C CYS A 122 10.55 -3.03 8.32
N ARG A 123 10.42 -4.10 9.10
CA ARG A 123 11.31 -5.26 9.01
C ARG A 123 10.90 -6.23 7.91
N GLU A 124 9.59 -6.37 7.67
CA GLU A 124 9.05 -7.36 6.75
C GLU A 124 7.89 -6.79 5.93
N ILE A 125 7.89 -7.08 4.63
CA ILE A 125 6.73 -6.91 3.75
C ILE A 125 6.25 -8.29 3.32
N GLU A 126 5.01 -8.63 3.68
CA GLU A 126 4.32 -9.85 3.26
C GLU A 126 3.14 -9.49 2.35
N LEU A 127 3.03 -10.18 1.23
CA LEU A 127 1.90 -10.15 0.32
C LEU A 127 0.97 -11.30 0.65
N GLU A 128 -0.34 -11.06 0.64
CA GLU A 128 -1.38 -12.06 0.72
C GLU A 128 -2.32 -11.86 -0.48
N PHE A 129 -2.38 -12.86 -1.37
CA PHE A 129 -3.19 -12.81 -2.58
C PHE A 129 -4.63 -13.21 -2.26
N LEU A 130 -5.57 -12.33 -2.60
CA LEU A 130 -6.97 -12.46 -2.22
C LEU A 130 -7.80 -13.00 -3.40
N ASP A 131 -8.60 -14.03 -3.14
CA ASP A 131 -9.57 -14.53 -4.12
C ASP A 131 -10.80 -13.59 -4.15
N GLN A 132 -11.05 -12.94 -5.28
CA GLN A 132 -12.17 -12.00 -5.43
C GLN A 132 -13.55 -12.66 -5.28
N GLU A 133 -13.65 -13.99 -5.43
CA GLU A 133 -14.91 -14.74 -5.28
C GLU A 133 -15.52 -14.65 -3.87
N GLY A 134 -14.74 -14.27 -2.85
CA GLY A 134 -15.19 -14.16 -1.46
C GLY A 134 -15.85 -12.83 -1.07
N PHE A 135 -15.93 -11.85 -1.97
CA PHE A 135 -16.42 -10.49 -1.68
C PHE A 135 -17.73 -10.12 -2.40
N ASN A 136 -18.40 -11.07 -3.04
CA ASN A 136 -19.75 -10.92 -3.60
C ASN A 136 -20.85 -11.14 -2.56
#